data_AF-A0A929GGG6-F1
#
_entry.id   AF-A0A929GGG6-F1
#
_cell.length_a   1.000
_cell.length_b   1.000
_cell.length_c   1.000
_cell.angle_alpha   90.00
_cell.angle_beta   90.00
_cell.angle_gamma   90.00
#
_symmetry.space_group_name_H-M   'P 1'
#
loop_
_entity.id
_entity.type
_entity.pdbx_description
1 polymer ?
#
loop_
_entity_poly.entity_id
_entity_poly.type
_entity_poly.pdbx_seq_one_letter_code
_entity_poly.pdbx_strand_id
1 'polypeptide(L)'
;IIRKINIDTITIERQFYKSSWLEKSDEQKAKDAADYLEKIRENRFLLITGYQEVNYGESIEYMDNELKKLEDEYLSLFTGVTKKGIINYTFTYLPDAQNSEVSEPVFKFSESKGAFDLSGSIGGNVMIQIDKIGNTSLVSEFIKNNNITNIEPIGFYYRLPEYAEITIKFNNEVIAKSTALISQFGIVTNIPSLDTEMQFYPETGSIRKVLLK
;
A
#
# COMPACT_ATOMS: atom_id res chain seq x y z
N ILE A 1 52.12 -18.79 -26.08
CA ILE A 1 53.21 -19.74 -25.74
C ILE A 1 53.54 -20.50 -27.01
N ILE A 2 54.80 -20.47 -27.47
CA ILE A 2 55.21 -21.17 -28.70
C ILE A 2 55.71 -22.55 -28.27
N ARG A 3 55.04 -23.62 -28.74
CA ARG A 3 55.51 -24.99 -28.53
C ARG A 3 56.06 -25.49 -29.86
N LYS A 4 57.38 -25.60 -29.94
CA LYS A 4 58.05 -26.25 -31.07
C LYS A 4 57.92 -27.75 -30.90
N ILE A 5 57.35 -28.42 -31.89
CA ILE A 5 57.29 -29.88 -31.94
C ILE A 5 58.21 -30.28 -33.09
N ASN A 6 59.25 -31.05 -32.77
CA ASN A 6 60.15 -31.62 -33.77
C ASN A 6 59.66 -33.02 -34.13
N ILE A 7 59.44 -33.26 -35.42
CA ILE A 7 59.19 -34.58 -35.96
C ILE A 7 60.24 -34.80 -37.06
N ASP A 8 61.12 -35.77 -36.80
CA ASP A 8 62.21 -36.33 -37.62
C ASP A 8 63.23 -35.36 -38.26
N THR A 9 62.84 -34.30 -38.98
CA THR A 9 63.79 -33.28 -39.49
C THR A 9 63.16 -31.89 -39.74
N ILE A 10 61.87 -31.71 -39.47
CA ILE A 10 61.16 -30.43 -39.74
C ILE A 10 60.59 -29.88 -38.43
N THR A 11 60.92 -28.64 -38.12
CA THR A 11 60.36 -27.92 -36.97
C THR A 11 59.12 -27.13 -37.40
N ILE A 12 57.96 -27.49 -36.86
CA ILE A 12 56.72 -26.74 -37.09
C ILE A 12 56.44 -25.88 -35.85
N GLU A 13 56.42 -24.56 -36.03
CA GLU A 13 56.05 -23.60 -35.00
C GLU A 13 54.54 -23.32 -35.05
N ARG A 14 53.81 -23.84 -34.07
CA ARG A 14 52.37 -23.55 -33.92
C ARG A 14 52.18 -22.64 -32.72
N GLN A 15 51.69 -21.42 -32.97
CA GLN A 15 51.38 -20.46 -31.91
C GLN A 15 50.05 -20.85 -31.26
N PHE A 16 50.08 -21.12 -29.96
CA PHE A 16 48.86 -21.30 -29.16
C PHE A 16 48.66 -20.06 -28.28
N TYR A 17 47.54 -19.37 -28.51
CA TYR A 17 47.05 -18.32 -27.63
C TYR A 17 46.34 -19.01 -26.45
N LYS A 18 46.91 -18.93 -25.25
CA LYS A 18 46.17 -19.27 -24.04
C LYS A 18 45.32 -18.05 -23.69
N SER A 19 44.02 -18.11 -23.96
CA SER A 19 43.07 -17.14 -23.41
C SER A 19 42.92 -17.43 -21.91
N SER A 20 43.63 -16.68 -21.08
CA SER A 20 43.27 -16.57 -19.67
C SER A 20 42.08 -15.61 -19.60
N TRP A 21 41.04 -15.98 -18.87
CA TRP A 21 39.98 -15.04 -18.50
C TRP A 21 40.61 -13.99 -17.58
N LEU A 22 41.00 -12.85 -18.17
CA LEU A 22 41.44 -11.69 -17.41
C LEU A 22 40.19 -10.93 -17.01
N GLU A 23 39.95 -10.84 -15.72
CA GLU A 23 38.89 -9.99 -15.18
C GLU A 23 39.24 -8.54 -15.50
N LYS A 24 38.31 -7.82 -16.14
CA LYS A 24 38.49 -6.40 -16.46
C LYS A 24 38.61 -5.60 -15.17
N SER A 25 39.46 -4.58 -15.15
CA SER A 25 39.49 -3.62 -14.04
C SER A 25 38.18 -2.83 -13.98
N ASP A 26 37.88 -2.23 -12.83
CA ASP A 26 36.66 -1.44 -12.66
C ASP A 26 36.64 -0.22 -13.57
N GLU A 27 37.80 0.39 -13.85
CA GLU A 27 37.93 1.48 -14.83
C GLU A 27 37.61 1.00 -16.25
N GLN A 28 38.05 -0.21 -16.61
CA GLN A 28 37.74 -0.79 -17.92
C GLN A 28 36.26 -1.13 -18.04
N LYS A 29 35.64 -1.68 -16.99
CA LYS A 29 34.20 -1.96 -16.95
C LYS A 29 33.37 -0.67 -17.06
N ALA A 30 33.75 0.37 -16.32
CA ALA A 30 33.09 1.67 -16.38
C ALA A 30 33.22 2.33 -17.76
N LYS A 31 34.41 2.26 -18.37
CA LYS A 31 34.63 2.73 -19.73
C LYS A 31 33.76 1.99 -20.74
N ASP A 32 33.77 0.66 -20.69
CA ASP A 32 32.93 -0.15 -21.58
C ASP A 32 31.45 0.21 -21.42
N ALA A 33 30.96 0.36 -20.18
CA ALA A 33 29.57 0.76 -19.91
C ALA A 33 29.24 2.16 -20.46
N ALA A 34 30.16 3.13 -20.37
CA ALA A 34 29.99 4.45 -20.95
C ALA A 34 29.96 4.41 -22.48
N ASP A 35 30.87 3.64 -23.09
CA ASP A 35 30.92 3.45 -24.55
C ASP A 35 29.62 2.80 -25.06
N TYR A 36 29.04 1.86 -24.29
CA TYR A 36 27.72 1.28 -24.62
C TYR A 36 26.58 2.28 -24.46
N LEU A 37 26.60 3.12 -23.41
CA LEU A 37 25.60 4.16 -23.21
C LEU A 37 25.59 5.19 -24.35
N GLU A 38 26.78 5.61 -24.81
CA GLU A 38 26.91 6.49 -25.97
C GLU A 38 26.33 5.85 -27.24
N LYS A 39 26.63 4.57 -27.50
CA LYS A 39 26.04 3.84 -28.63
C LYS A 39 24.52 3.76 -28.55
N ILE A 40 23.95 3.54 -27.37
CA ILE A 40 22.48 3.52 -27.19
C ILE A 40 21.88 4.88 -27.55
N ARG A 41 22.49 5.98 -27.07
CA ARG A 41 22.06 7.35 -27.39
C ARG A 41 22.16 7.67 -28.87
N GLU A 42 23.25 7.28 -29.51
CA GLU A 42 23.45 7.44 -30.94
C GLU A 42 22.39 6.67 -31.74
N ASN A 43 22.17 5.39 -31.41
CA ASN A 43 21.14 4.56 -32.06
C ASN A 43 19.74 5.14 -31.88
N ARG A 44 19.42 5.65 -30.70
CA ARG A 44 18.14 6.30 -30.41
C ARG A 44 17.97 7.60 -31.21
N PHE A 45 19.02 8.41 -31.32
CA PHE A 45 19.02 9.60 -32.18
C PHE A 45 18.81 9.24 -33.66
N LEU A 46 19.52 8.22 -34.17
CA LEU A 46 19.36 7.74 -35.55
C LEU A 46 17.95 7.19 -35.83
N LEU A 47 17.36 6.49 -34.86
CA LEU A 47 15.98 5.99 -34.95
C LEU A 47 14.97 7.15 -35.05
N ILE A 48 15.08 8.16 -34.17
CA ILE A 48 14.15 9.30 -34.12
C ILE A 48 14.31 10.20 -35.34
N THR A 49 15.53 10.40 -35.82
CA THR A 49 15.80 11.21 -37.01
C THR A 49 15.40 10.53 -38.32
N GLY A 50 14.98 9.26 -38.29
CA GLY A 50 14.57 8.51 -39.46
C GLY A 50 15.73 8.23 -40.42
N TYR A 51 16.97 8.19 -39.92
CA TYR A 51 18.16 7.89 -40.73
C TYR A 51 18.07 6.49 -41.36
N GLN A 52 17.43 5.56 -40.65
CA GLN A 52 17.09 4.27 -41.22
C GLN A 52 15.95 4.46 -42.22
N GLU A 53 16.24 4.31 -43.51
CA GLU A 53 15.29 4.38 -44.64
C GLU A 53 14.27 3.21 -44.64
N VAL A 54 13.95 2.67 -43.46
CA VAL A 54 13.05 1.55 -43.23
C VAL A 54 11.80 2.09 -42.55
N ASN A 55 10.63 1.78 -43.11
CA ASN A 55 9.37 2.20 -42.52
C ASN A 55 9.01 1.29 -41.33
N TYR A 56 9.26 1.78 -40.11
CA TYR A 56 8.95 1.07 -38.87
C TYR A 56 7.50 1.25 -38.38
N GLY A 57 6.70 2.14 -39.00
CA GLY A 57 5.30 2.36 -38.63
C GLY A 57 5.09 2.55 -37.11
N GLU A 58 4.15 1.81 -36.53
CA GLU A 58 3.83 1.81 -35.08
C GLU A 58 4.93 1.17 -34.21
N SER A 59 5.90 0.48 -34.79
CA SER A 59 6.97 -0.19 -34.02
C SER A 59 8.05 0.77 -33.53
N ILE A 60 8.09 2.01 -34.03
CA ILE A 60 9.08 3.01 -33.62
C ILE A 60 8.93 3.41 -32.16
N GLU A 61 7.70 3.49 -31.65
CA GLU A 61 7.42 3.82 -30.25
C GLU A 61 7.90 2.69 -29.32
N TYR A 62 7.69 1.44 -29.72
CA TYR A 62 8.21 0.29 -28.98
C TYR A 62 9.76 0.31 -28.96
N MET A 63 10.40 0.53 -30.10
CA MET A 63 11.86 0.60 -30.20
C MET A 63 12.46 1.76 -29.40
N ASP A 64 11.86 2.96 -29.44
CA ASP A 64 12.30 4.11 -28.62
C ASP A 64 12.18 3.80 -27.13
N ASN A 65 11.07 3.19 -26.71
CA ASN A 65 10.85 2.80 -25.31
C ASN A 65 11.87 1.76 -24.84
N GLU A 66 12.20 0.76 -25.66
CA GLU A 66 13.21 -0.24 -25.30
C GLU A 66 14.63 0.37 -25.25
N LEU A 67 14.99 1.24 -26.21
CA LEU A 67 16.27 1.96 -26.15
C LEU A 67 16.36 2.87 -24.94
N LYS A 68 15.26 3.52 -24.56
CA LYS A 68 15.18 4.35 -23.35
C LYS A 68 15.34 3.53 -22.08
N LYS A 69 14.71 2.34 -21.99
CA LYS A 69 14.92 1.41 -20.87
C LYS A 69 16.37 0.97 -20.75
N LEU A 70 17.01 0.62 -21.87
CA LEU A 70 18.43 0.24 -21.89
C LEU A 70 19.33 1.43 -21.49
N GLU A 71 19.01 2.63 -21.97
CA GLU A 71 19.72 3.85 -21.57
C GLU A 71 19.64 4.05 -20.05
N ASP A 72 18.44 3.97 -19.48
CA ASP A 72 18.20 4.12 -18.04
C ASP A 72 18.92 3.04 -17.21
N GLU A 73 18.96 1.79 -17.69
CA GLU A 73 19.66 0.68 -17.04
C GLU A 73 21.17 0.92 -16.98
N TYR A 74 21.80 1.26 -18.10
CA TYR A 74 23.24 1.56 -18.14
C TYR A 74 23.59 2.84 -17.39
N LEU A 75 22.71 3.84 -17.42
CA LEU A 75 22.86 5.06 -16.62
C LEU A 75 22.83 4.74 -15.12
N SER A 76 21.97 3.80 -14.69
CA SER A 76 21.84 3.40 -13.29
C SER A 76 23.10 2.75 -12.71
N LEU A 77 23.99 2.21 -13.54
CA LEU A 77 25.30 1.72 -13.11
C LEU A 77 26.21 2.84 -12.59
N PHE A 78 25.97 4.08 -13.04
CA PHE A 78 26.72 5.27 -12.61
C PHE A 78 25.99 6.08 -11.55
N THR A 79 24.67 6.23 -11.67
CA THR A 79 23.85 7.05 -10.76
C THR A 79 23.30 6.27 -9.56
N GLY A 80 23.40 4.93 -9.60
CA GLY A 80 22.83 4.03 -8.62
C GLY A 80 21.36 3.71 -8.90
N VAL A 81 20.84 2.67 -8.24
CA VAL A 81 19.46 2.22 -8.39
C VAL A 81 18.64 2.65 -7.17
N THR A 82 17.53 3.34 -7.40
CA THR A 82 16.55 3.65 -6.35
C THR A 82 15.43 2.61 -6.36
N LYS A 83 15.33 1.79 -5.31
CA LYS A 83 14.22 0.85 -5.13
C LYS A 83 13.13 1.51 -4.28
N LYS A 84 11.90 1.52 -4.79
CA LYS A 84 10.72 1.95 -4.05
C LYS A 84 9.84 0.74 -3.78
N GLY A 85 9.27 0.66 -2.59
CA GLY A 85 8.34 -0.39 -2.18
C GLY A 85 7.17 0.21 -1.42
N ILE A 86 6.02 -0.44 -1.51
CA ILE A 86 4.83 -0.09 -0.73
C ILE A 86 4.67 -1.16 0.34
N ILE A 87 4.56 -0.75 1.59
CA ILE A 87 4.33 -1.63 2.73
C ILE A 87 2.99 -1.22 3.35
N ASN A 88 2.07 -2.17 3.44
CA ASN A 88 0.74 -1.96 4.01
C ASN A 88 0.71 -2.45 5.45
N TYR A 89 0.14 -1.64 6.34
CA TYR A 89 -0.05 -1.98 7.76
C TYR A 89 -1.53 -1.94 8.09
N THR A 90 -1.99 -2.82 8.98
CA THR A 90 -3.37 -2.88 9.44
C THR A 90 -3.40 -2.87 10.96
N PHE A 91 -4.11 -1.90 11.53
CA PHE A 91 -4.30 -1.76 12.97
C PHE A 91 -5.79 -1.86 13.28
N THR A 92 -6.11 -2.49 14.41
CA THR A 92 -7.49 -2.66 14.88
C THR A 92 -7.71 -1.79 16.11
N TYR A 93 -8.79 -1.01 16.08
CA TYR A 93 -9.22 -0.19 17.21
C TYR A 93 -10.63 -0.61 17.61
N LEU A 94 -10.83 -0.85 18.91
CA LEU A 94 -12.14 -1.21 19.46
C LEU A 94 -12.70 0.02 20.22
N PRO A 95 -13.73 0.70 19.69
CA PRO A 95 -14.32 1.85 20.36
C PRO A 95 -15.05 1.43 21.63
N ASP A 96 -14.81 2.16 22.73
CA ASP A 96 -15.56 2.01 23.98
C ASP A 96 -16.69 3.02 24.04
N ALA A 97 -17.90 2.56 24.37
CA ALA A 97 -19.12 3.35 24.46
C ALA A 97 -19.01 4.57 25.40
N GLN A 98 -18.14 4.51 26.40
CA GLN A 98 -17.97 5.61 27.37
C GLN A 98 -17.00 6.71 26.91
N ASN A 99 -16.13 6.41 25.93
CA ASN A 99 -15.03 7.29 25.51
C ASN A 99 -15.26 7.88 24.10
N SER A 100 -16.51 8.24 23.77
CA SER A 100 -16.91 8.71 22.43
C SER A 100 -16.37 10.09 22.01
N GLU A 101 -15.43 10.67 22.75
CA GLU A 101 -14.83 11.99 22.50
C GLU A 101 -13.33 12.00 22.83
N VAL A 102 -12.74 10.83 23.13
CA VAL A 102 -11.35 10.72 23.56
C VAL A 102 -10.47 10.41 22.35
N SER A 103 -9.41 11.20 22.21
CA SER A 103 -8.34 10.95 21.24
C SER A 103 -7.40 9.90 21.80
N GLU A 104 -7.35 8.72 21.18
CA GLU A 104 -6.54 7.58 21.64
C GLU A 104 -5.44 7.25 20.63
N PRO A 105 -4.23 6.85 21.09
CA PRO A 105 -3.16 6.46 20.18
C PRO A 105 -3.45 5.07 19.61
N VAL A 106 -3.38 4.90 18.28
CA VAL A 106 -3.58 3.59 17.62
C VAL A 106 -2.25 2.92 17.29
N PHE A 107 -1.33 3.67 16.70
CA PHE A 107 -0.01 3.19 16.30
C PHE A 107 1.00 4.33 16.28
N LYS A 108 2.28 4.01 16.13
CA LYS A 108 3.37 4.98 15.99
C LYS A 108 3.89 5.01 14.56
N PHE A 109 4.23 6.19 14.06
CA PHE A 109 4.80 6.36 12.72
C PHE A 109 6.13 7.10 12.75
N SER A 110 7.10 6.60 11.97
CA SER A 110 8.38 7.24 11.73
C SER A 110 8.70 7.20 10.23
N GLU A 111 9.12 8.32 9.66
CA GLU A 111 9.53 8.40 8.25
C GLU A 111 10.66 7.42 7.90
N SER A 112 11.57 7.17 8.85
CA SER A 112 12.75 6.34 8.63
C SER A 112 12.47 4.83 8.65
N LYS A 113 11.44 4.39 9.39
CA LYS A 113 11.20 2.96 9.62
C LYS A 113 9.74 2.50 9.45
N GLY A 114 8.81 3.41 9.16
CA GLY A 114 7.40 3.11 8.93
C GLY A 114 6.54 3.11 10.19
N ALA A 115 5.51 2.26 10.17
CA ALA A 115 4.52 2.14 11.25
C ALA A 115 4.87 1.03 12.25
N PHE A 116 4.56 1.25 13.52
CA PHE A 116 4.85 0.36 14.64
C PHE A 116 3.72 0.33 15.65
N ASP A 117 3.68 -0.72 16.45
CA ASP A 117 2.82 -0.80 17.62
C ASP A 117 3.18 0.28 18.66
N LEU A 118 2.22 0.58 19.53
CA LEU A 118 2.33 1.59 20.59
C LEU A 118 3.48 1.32 21.58
N SER A 119 3.91 0.07 21.71
CA SER A 119 5.05 -0.35 22.54
C SER A 119 6.40 0.18 22.05
N GLY A 120 6.51 0.54 20.77
CA GLY A 120 7.75 1.03 20.17
C GLY A 120 8.22 2.36 20.77
N SER A 121 9.51 2.54 20.99
CA SER A 121 10.07 3.78 21.55
C SER A 121 10.33 4.88 20.52
N ILE A 122 10.08 4.63 19.23
CA ILE A 122 10.49 5.49 18.12
C ILE A 122 9.25 5.86 17.30
N GLY A 123 9.16 7.13 16.89
CA GLY A 123 8.08 7.66 16.06
C GLY A 123 7.08 8.50 16.85
N GLY A 124 6.26 9.25 16.12
CA GLY A 124 5.15 10.02 16.68
C GLY A 124 3.89 9.16 16.80
N ASN A 125 3.03 9.48 17.75
CA ASN A 125 1.75 8.79 17.90
C ASN A 125 0.78 9.24 16.81
N VAL A 126 0.19 8.26 16.12
CA VAL A 126 -0.98 8.46 15.28
C VAL A 126 -2.20 8.23 16.16
N MET A 127 -3.01 9.27 16.29
CA MET A 127 -4.18 9.31 17.16
C MET A 127 -5.43 9.06 16.33
N ILE A 128 -6.37 8.29 16.88
CA ILE A 128 -7.75 8.21 16.40
C ILE A 128 -8.62 8.99 17.34
N GLN A 129 -9.47 9.85 16.78
CA GLN A 129 -10.54 10.52 17.49
C GLN A 129 -11.83 10.13 16.81
N ILE A 130 -12.80 9.69 17.59
CA ILE A 130 -14.11 9.31 17.07
C ILE A 130 -15.16 10.12 17.80
N ASP A 131 -15.88 10.95 17.06
CA ASP A 131 -16.90 11.84 17.61
C ASP A 131 -18.29 11.38 17.15
N LYS A 132 -19.20 11.15 18.10
CA LYS A 132 -20.60 10.81 17.80
C LYS A 132 -21.33 12.00 17.19
N ILE A 133 -22.18 11.76 16.19
CA ILE A 133 -22.98 12.82 15.55
C ILE A 133 -24.20 13.18 16.41
N GLY A 134 -24.78 12.21 17.11
CA GLY A 134 -25.88 12.40 18.06
C GLY A 134 -27.28 12.09 17.53
N ASN A 135 -27.40 11.33 16.44
CA ASN A 135 -28.67 10.99 15.81
C ASN A 135 -29.57 10.11 16.71
N THR A 136 -28.99 9.23 17.50
CA THR A 136 -29.70 8.33 18.42
C THR A 136 -30.12 9.00 19.73
N SER A 137 -29.62 10.20 20.04
CA SER A 137 -29.95 10.92 21.28
C SER A 137 -31.46 11.18 21.40
N LEU A 138 -32.09 11.66 20.32
CA LEU A 138 -33.54 11.93 20.26
C LEU A 138 -34.37 10.65 20.47
N VAL A 139 -33.91 9.53 19.88
CA VAL A 139 -34.57 8.23 20.03
C VAL A 139 -34.45 7.73 21.47
N SER A 140 -33.29 7.94 22.10
CA SER A 140 -33.04 7.57 23.49
C SER A 140 -33.96 8.32 24.46
N GLU A 141 -34.20 9.60 24.23
CA GLU A 141 -35.11 10.43 25.03
C GLU A 141 -36.55 9.99 24.86
N PHE A 142 -36.97 9.73 23.61
CA PHE A 142 -38.31 9.21 23.32
C PHE A 142 -38.57 7.86 24.02
N ILE A 143 -37.60 6.94 24.02
CA ILE A 143 -37.73 5.65 24.70
C ILE A 143 -37.84 5.84 26.22
N LYS A 144 -36.97 6.68 26.82
CA LYS A 144 -37.02 6.97 28.26
C LYS A 144 -38.36 7.56 28.68
N ASN A 145 -38.92 8.46 27.87
CA ASN A 145 -40.19 9.13 28.17
C ASN A 145 -41.41 8.22 27.98
N ASN A 146 -41.33 7.15 27.17
CA ASN A 146 -42.43 6.21 26.98
C ASN A 146 -42.39 4.99 27.91
N ASN A 147 -41.22 4.66 28.47
CA ASN A 147 -41.05 3.61 29.48
C ASN A 147 -41.45 4.07 30.89
N ILE A 148 -42.65 4.65 31.03
CA ILE A 148 -43.19 5.19 32.29
C ILE A 148 -43.58 4.06 33.27
N THR A 149 -43.75 2.83 32.79
CA THR A 149 -44.08 1.66 33.61
C THR A 149 -42.79 0.91 33.98
N ASN A 150 -42.52 0.71 35.27
CA ASN A 150 -41.42 -0.10 35.86
C ASN A 150 -41.50 -1.61 35.52
N ILE A 151 -42.13 -1.98 34.42
CA ILE A 151 -42.27 -3.36 33.95
C ILE A 151 -41.15 -3.58 32.94
N GLU A 152 -40.29 -4.57 33.20
CA GLU A 152 -39.28 -4.98 32.21
C GLU A 152 -39.99 -5.33 30.90
N PRO A 153 -39.68 -4.64 29.80
CA PRO A 153 -40.47 -4.78 28.60
C PRO A 153 -40.10 -6.12 27.93
N ILE A 154 -41.05 -7.07 28.00
CA ILE A 154 -40.88 -8.44 27.49
C ILE A 154 -40.79 -8.40 25.96
N GLY A 155 -39.65 -8.83 25.40
CA GLY A 155 -39.45 -8.82 23.95
C GLY A 155 -38.02 -9.02 23.49
N PHE A 156 -37.77 -8.73 22.22
CA PHE A 156 -36.44 -8.87 21.59
C PHE A 156 -35.67 -7.56 21.63
N TYR A 157 -34.44 -7.61 22.15
CA TYR A 157 -33.53 -6.47 22.16
C TYR A 157 -32.76 -6.36 20.85
N TYR A 158 -32.63 -5.13 20.36
CA TYR A 158 -31.87 -4.79 19.18
C TYR A 158 -31.14 -3.47 19.35
N ARG A 159 -30.13 -3.26 18.52
CA ARG A 159 -29.26 -2.09 18.63
C ARG A 159 -29.46 -1.16 17.45
N LEU A 160 -29.62 0.13 17.74
CA LEU A 160 -29.61 1.19 16.74
C LEU A 160 -28.21 1.80 16.73
N PRO A 161 -27.35 1.50 15.73
CA PRO A 161 -26.01 2.06 15.66
C PRO A 161 -26.06 3.58 15.48
N GLU A 162 -25.02 4.25 15.96
CA GLU A 162 -24.87 5.71 15.87
C GLU A 162 -23.89 6.05 14.75
N TYR A 163 -24.13 7.16 14.04
CA TYR A 163 -23.13 7.68 13.11
C TYR A 163 -22.02 8.39 13.89
N ALA A 164 -20.78 8.12 13.51
CA ALA A 164 -19.62 8.78 14.09
C ALA A 164 -18.65 9.28 13.02
N GLU A 165 -18.03 10.43 13.28
CA GLU A 165 -16.91 10.95 12.49
C GLU A 165 -15.60 10.40 13.07
N ILE A 166 -14.89 9.61 12.27
CA ILE A 166 -13.59 9.05 12.60
C ILE A 166 -12.53 9.96 11.98
N THR A 167 -11.70 10.55 12.84
CA THR A 167 -10.60 11.44 12.46
C THR A 167 -9.27 10.81 12.87
N ILE A 168 -8.34 10.67 11.91
CA ILE A 168 -6.97 10.23 12.17
C ILE A 168 -6.07 11.45 12.18
N LYS A 169 -5.31 11.62 13.28
CA LYS A 169 -4.40 12.75 13.49
C LYS A 169 -2.96 12.27 13.67
N PHE A 170 -2.01 13.00 13.11
CA PHE A 170 -0.58 12.80 13.36
C PHE A 170 0.07 14.17 13.48
N ASN A 171 0.91 14.36 14.51
CA ASN A 171 1.53 15.66 14.79
C ASN A 171 0.53 16.84 14.84
N ASN A 172 -0.67 16.58 15.37
CA ASN A 172 -1.77 17.55 15.46
C ASN A 172 -2.40 17.97 14.12
N GLU A 173 -2.01 17.35 13.00
CA GLU A 173 -2.62 17.52 11.70
C GLU A 173 -3.59 16.37 11.40
N VAL A 174 -4.69 16.69 10.73
CA VAL A 174 -5.68 15.70 10.30
C VAL A 174 -5.23 15.08 8.99
N ILE A 175 -4.92 13.78 9.02
CA ILE A 175 -4.52 13.02 7.82
C ILE A 175 -5.75 12.52 7.07
N ALA A 176 -6.72 12.00 7.81
CA ALA A 176 -7.90 11.36 7.23
C ALA A 176 -9.14 11.60 8.07
N LYS A 177 -10.27 11.69 7.39
CA LYS A 177 -11.60 11.78 7.97
C LYS A 177 -12.54 10.83 7.24
N SER A 178 -13.37 10.13 7.98
CA SER A 178 -14.40 9.26 7.44
C SER A 178 -15.59 9.25 8.37
N THR A 179 -16.77 8.95 7.85
CA THR A 179 -17.98 8.72 8.65
C THR A 179 -18.37 7.26 8.57
N ALA A 180 -18.78 6.68 9.69
CA ALA A 180 -19.20 5.27 9.76
C ALA A 180 -20.27 5.06 10.84
N LEU A 181 -21.03 3.97 10.70
CA LEU A 181 -21.95 3.50 11.74
C LEU A 181 -21.18 2.68 12.77
N ILE A 182 -21.26 3.08 14.03
CA ILE A 182 -20.61 2.41 15.16
C ILE A 182 -21.68 1.91 16.12
N SER A 183 -21.76 0.59 16.26
CA SER A 183 -22.74 -0.06 17.14
C SER A 183 -22.50 0.28 18.62
N GLN A 184 -21.26 0.40 19.05
CA GLN A 184 -20.89 0.66 20.46
C GLN A 184 -21.43 2.00 20.98
N PHE A 185 -21.55 3.01 20.11
CA PHE A 185 -22.13 4.32 20.45
C PHE A 185 -23.65 4.38 20.27
N GLY A 186 -24.24 3.31 19.74
CA GLY A 186 -25.67 3.18 19.54
C GLY A 186 -26.44 2.90 20.82
N ILE A 187 -27.76 2.96 20.71
CA ILE A 187 -28.68 2.62 21.80
C ILE A 187 -29.23 1.21 21.64
N VAL A 188 -29.44 0.53 22.76
CA VAL A 188 -30.16 -0.74 22.79
C VAL A 188 -31.62 -0.45 23.15
N THR A 189 -32.52 -0.94 22.32
CA THR A 189 -33.97 -0.83 22.53
C THR A 189 -34.62 -2.18 22.26
N ASN A 190 -35.91 -2.30 22.49
CA ASN A 190 -36.61 -3.57 22.38
C ASN A 190 -37.90 -3.45 21.57
N ILE A 191 -38.27 -4.55 20.91
CA ILE A 191 -39.61 -4.73 20.33
C ILE A 191 -40.41 -5.64 21.26
N PRO A 192 -41.66 -5.31 21.61
CA PRO A 192 -42.50 -6.17 22.44
C PRO A 192 -42.70 -7.55 21.81
N SER A 193 -42.92 -8.57 22.64
CA SER A 193 -43.22 -9.92 22.20
C SER A 193 -44.55 -9.98 21.43
N LEU A 194 -44.45 -9.90 20.10
CA LEU A 194 -45.53 -10.01 19.13
C LEU A 194 -45.24 -11.20 18.21
N ASP A 195 -46.27 -11.84 17.67
CA ASP A 195 -46.11 -12.90 16.65
C ASP A 195 -45.60 -12.27 15.35
N THR A 196 -44.28 -12.20 15.23
CA THR A 196 -43.59 -11.42 14.20
C THR A 196 -42.34 -12.15 13.72
N GLU A 197 -42.07 -12.05 12.42
CA GLU A 197 -40.80 -12.53 11.85
C GLU A 197 -39.82 -11.35 11.75
N MET A 198 -38.68 -11.49 12.42
CA MET A 198 -37.65 -10.45 12.48
C MET A 198 -36.36 -10.90 11.81
N GLN A 199 -35.74 -9.98 11.07
CA GLN A 199 -34.40 -10.16 10.50
C GLN A 199 -33.49 -9.05 11.00
N PHE A 200 -32.29 -9.41 11.45
CA PHE A 200 -31.26 -8.49 11.91
C PHE A 200 -30.11 -8.37 10.92
N TYR A 201 -29.42 -7.24 10.95
CA TYR A 201 -28.13 -7.07 10.31
C TYR A 201 -27.05 -7.75 11.16
N PRO A 202 -26.23 -8.65 10.57
CA PRO A 202 -25.22 -9.39 11.32
C PRO A 202 -24.08 -8.50 11.84
N GLU A 203 -23.77 -7.40 11.13
CA GLU A 203 -22.65 -6.51 11.49
C GLU A 203 -23.03 -5.48 12.55
N THR A 204 -24.23 -4.89 12.45
CA THR A 204 -24.64 -3.79 13.33
C THR A 204 -25.53 -4.22 14.49
N GLY A 205 -26.21 -5.37 14.36
CA GLY A 205 -27.26 -5.82 15.29
C GLY A 205 -28.56 -5.02 15.18
N SER A 206 -28.73 -4.20 14.14
CA SER A 206 -29.95 -3.46 13.88
C SER A 206 -31.00 -4.29 13.16
N ILE A 207 -32.25 -3.88 13.28
CA ILE A 207 -33.36 -4.54 12.59
C ILE A 207 -33.31 -4.20 11.10
N ARG A 208 -33.33 -5.24 10.28
CA ARG A 208 -33.42 -5.17 8.82
C ARG A 208 -34.85 -5.24 8.33
N LYS A 209 -35.64 -6.15 8.90
CA LYS A 209 -37.02 -6.39 8.47
C LYS A 209 -37.86 -6.89 9.64
N VAL A 210 -39.09 -6.40 9.73
CA VAL A 210 -40.13 -6.91 10.63
C VAL A 210 -41.35 -7.23 9.78
N LEU A 211 -41.88 -8.44 9.89
CA LEU A 211 -43.13 -8.85 9.29
C LEU A 211 -44.12 -9.17 10.41
N LEU A 212 -45.22 -8.43 10.44
CA LEU A 212 -46.37 -8.73 11.30
C LEU A 212 -47.17 -9.86 10.63
N LYS A 213 -47.52 -10.89 11.40
CA LYS A 213 -48.47 -11.93 10.95
C LYS A 213 -49.91 -11.49 11.15
#